data_AF-A0A418FES4-F1
#
_entry.id   AF-A0A418FES4-F1
#
_cell.length_a   1.000
_cell.length_b   1.000
_cell.length_c   1.000
_cell.angle_alpha   90.00
_cell.angle_beta   90.00
_cell.angle_gamma   90.00
#
_symmetry.space_group_name_H-M   'P 1'
#
loop_
_entity.id
_entity.type
_entity.pdbx_description
1 polymer ?
#
loop_
_entity_poly.entity_id
_entity_poly.type
_entity_poly.pdbx_seq_one_letter_code
_entity_poly.pdbx_strand_id
1 'polypeptide(L)'
;MYTLRREDAADHVADSLGFSVYLTSSRVDERVFVAHVAKVAVGLRRVRVDSCHLQSAWQCVDKLLSHRNHDTRAIAYTFLDVCLELHYDRVPLGMRLAIFQLLATGHGEFLRRQNSLRLLVQDGRTVLPFAKDLGWVLLTLLETSDAQKELSS
;
A
#
# COMPACT_ATOMS: atom_id res chain seq x y z
N MET A 1 -27.19 3.44 15.26
CA MET A 1 -27.31 4.51 14.24
C MET A 1 -26.03 5.37 14.30
N TYR A 2 -24.88 4.86 13.84
CA TYR A 2 -23.57 5.54 13.96
C TYR A 2 -22.62 5.17 12.81
N THR A 3 -23.09 5.23 11.56
CA THR A 3 -22.25 4.98 10.37
C THR A 3 -21.91 6.24 9.58
N LEU A 4 -22.64 7.34 9.76
CA LEU A 4 -22.50 8.56 8.95
C LEU A 4 -21.25 9.43 9.25
N ARG A 5 -20.56 9.25 10.38
CA ARG A 5 -19.49 10.18 10.81
C ARG A 5 -18.08 9.84 10.31
N ARG A 6 -17.90 8.64 9.72
CA ARG A 6 -16.58 8.12 9.34
C ARG A 6 -16.27 8.36 7.86
N GLU A 7 -17.30 8.42 7.02
CA GLU A 7 -17.18 8.73 5.59
C GLU A 7 -16.80 10.21 5.40
N ASP A 8 -17.51 11.13 6.06
CA ASP A 8 -17.20 12.58 6.01
C ASP A 8 -15.75 12.91 6.42
N ALA A 9 -15.23 12.22 7.44
CA ALA A 9 -13.87 12.44 7.91
C ALA A 9 -12.80 11.87 6.95
N ALA A 10 -13.09 10.75 6.28
CA ALA A 10 -12.19 10.16 5.31
C ALA A 10 -12.10 11.02 4.03
N ASP A 11 -13.22 11.61 3.62
CA ASP A 11 -13.34 12.49 2.45
C ASP A 11 -12.57 13.80 2.65
N HIS A 12 -12.74 14.49 3.78
CA HIS A 12 -12.00 15.72 4.09
C HIS A 12 -10.47 15.51 4.17
N VAL A 13 -10.04 14.33 4.58
CA VAL A 13 -8.63 13.97 4.71
C VAL A 13 -8.04 13.55 3.35
N ALA A 14 -8.84 12.88 2.51
CA ALA A 14 -8.50 12.61 1.13
C ALA A 14 -8.36 13.90 0.31
N ASP A 15 -9.18 14.93 0.56
CA ASP A 15 -9.07 16.26 -0.07
C ASP A 15 -7.69 16.88 0.14
N SER A 16 -7.14 16.79 1.35
CA SER A 16 -5.85 17.40 1.71
C SER A 16 -4.65 16.77 1.00
N LEU A 17 -4.78 15.52 0.56
CA LEU A 17 -3.79 14.82 -0.29
C LEU A 17 -4.17 14.85 -1.78
N GLY A 18 -5.26 15.53 -2.12
CA GLY A 18 -5.79 15.64 -3.48
C GLY A 18 -6.45 14.36 -4.02
N PHE A 19 -6.86 13.43 -3.14
CA PHE A 19 -7.50 12.16 -3.52
C PHE A 19 -9.04 12.20 -3.57
N SER A 20 -9.69 13.21 -3.00
CA SER A 20 -11.15 13.28 -2.89
C SER A 20 -11.93 13.25 -4.22
N VAL A 21 -11.39 13.88 -5.27
CA VAL A 21 -11.99 13.83 -6.63
C VAL A 21 -12.06 12.39 -7.17
N TYR A 22 -11.21 11.50 -6.64
CA TYR A 22 -11.07 10.11 -7.09
C TYR A 22 -11.91 9.12 -6.28
N LEU A 23 -12.46 9.52 -5.13
CA LEU A 23 -13.33 8.68 -4.30
C LEU A 23 -14.79 8.65 -4.79
N THR A 24 -15.25 9.72 -5.46
CA THR A 24 -16.67 9.95 -5.76
C THR A 24 -17.05 9.86 -7.25
N SER A 25 -16.08 9.79 -8.17
CA SER A 25 -16.34 9.92 -9.60
C SER A 25 -16.14 8.61 -10.38
N SER A 26 -17.21 8.17 -11.04
CA SER A 26 -17.25 6.98 -11.91
C SER A 26 -16.52 7.16 -13.26
N ARG A 27 -15.87 8.30 -13.49
CA ARG A 27 -15.17 8.64 -14.74
C ARG A 27 -13.87 9.41 -14.53
N VAL A 28 -13.12 9.12 -13.46
CA VAL A 28 -11.78 9.69 -13.39
C VAL A 28 -10.86 8.96 -14.37
N ASP A 29 -10.13 9.74 -15.17
CA ASP A 29 -9.08 9.20 -16.02
C ASP A 29 -8.04 8.49 -15.14
N GLU A 30 -8.04 7.17 -15.23
CA GLU A 30 -7.16 6.28 -14.49
C GLU A 30 -5.69 6.70 -14.61
N ARG A 31 -5.28 7.22 -15.78
CA ARG A 31 -3.91 7.70 -16.00
C ARG A 31 -3.58 8.91 -15.14
N VAL A 32 -4.54 9.82 -15.00
CA VAL A 32 -4.39 11.02 -14.15
C VAL A 32 -4.30 10.62 -12.69
N PHE A 33 -5.13 9.66 -12.27
CA PHE A 33 -5.09 9.13 -10.90
C PHE A 33 -3.73 8.48 -10.59
N VAL A 34 -3.25 7.60 -11.46
CA VAL A 34 -1.95 6.93 -11.29
C VAL A 34 -0.80 7.94 -11.24
N ALA A 35 -0.83 8.97 -12.09
CA ALA A 35 0.14 10.07 -12.04
C ALA A 35 0.07 10.86 -10.72
N HIS A 36 -1.13 11.04 -10.16
CA HIS A 36 -1.32 11.69 -8.87
C HIS A 36 -0.76 10.84 -7.72
N VAL A 37 -1.03 9.53 -7.71
CA VAL A 37 -0.44 8.58 -6.73
C VAL A 37 1.09 8.64 -6.78
N ALA A 38 1.68 8.65 -7.97
CA ALA A 38 3.14 8.79 -8.13
C ALA A 38 3.67 10.11 -7.53
N LYS A 39 2.97 11.24 -7.77
CA LYS A 39 3.32 12.54 -7.16
C LYS A 39 3.22 12.52 -5.65
N VAL A 40 2.16 11.93 -5.10
CA VAL A 40 1.97 11.79 -3.65
C VAL A 40 3.09 10.94 -3.05
N ALA A 41 3.46 9.82 -3.66
CA ALA A 41 4.58 8.99 -3.20
C ALA A 41 5.91 9.76 -3.15
N VAL A 42 6.17 10.63 -4.15
CA VAL A 42 7.34 11.54 -4.11
C VAL A 42 7.20 12.59 -3.00
N GLY A 43 6.02 13.17 -2.82
CA GLY A 43 5.72 14.14 -1.77
C GLY A 43 5.89 13.58 -0.36
N LEU A 44 5.50 12.32 -0.13
CA LEU A 44 5.66 11.62 1.15
C LEU A 44 7.12 11.38 1.53
N ARG A 45 8.04 11.34 0.57
CA ARG A 45 9.49 11.37 0.88
C ARG A 45 9.94 12.74 1.40
N ARG A 46 9.23 13.78 0.95
CA ARG A 46 9.34 15.21 1.30
C ARG A 46 8.92 15.56 2.73
N VAL A 47 7.77 15.01 3.11
CA VAL A 47 6.91 15.58 4.15
C VAL A 47 6.41 14.50 5.08
N ARG A 48 6.43 14.81 6.38
CA ARG A 48 5.87 13.94 7.41
C ARG A 48 4.36 14.09 7.47
N VAL A 49 3.63 13.02 7.16
CA VAL A 49 2.17 12.99 7.10
C VAL A 49 1.62 12.21 8.29
N ASP A 50 0.49 12.60 8.85
CA ASP A 50 -0.10 11.92 10.01
C ASP A 50 -0.83 10.61 9.62
N SER A 51 -1.30 9.89 10.64
CA SER A 51 -1.96 8.59 10.46
C SER A 51 -3.27 8.65 9.70
N CYS A 52 -4.08 9.71 9.85
CA CYS A 52 -5.38 9.77 9.17
C CYS A 52 -5.17 10.01 7.68
N HIS A 53 -4.29 10.92 7.31
CA HIS A 53 -3.94 11.21 5.91
C HIS A 53 -3.34 9.99 5.21
N LEU A 54 -2.45 9.25 5.87
CA LEU A 54 -1.92 8.00 5.33
C LEU A 54 -3.01 6.96 5.09
N GLN A 55 -3.97 6.84 6.02
CA GLN A 55 -5.05 5.88 5.89
C GLN A 55 -6.04 6.23 4.78
N SER A 56 -6.38 7.51 4.59
CA SER A 56 -7.22 7.94 3.46
C SER A 56 -6.53 7.71 2.12
N ALA A 57 -5.23 8.02 2.03
CA ALA A 57 -4.45 7.73 0.83
C ALA A 57 -4.41 6.23 0.51
N TRP A 58 -4.25 5.39 1.53
CA TRP A 58 -4.29 3.94 1.38
C TRP A 58 -5.62 3.44 0.79
N GLN A 59 -6.76 3.92 1.29
CA GLN A 59 -8.09 3.55 0.79
C GLN A 59 -8.32 3.93 -0.69
N CYS A 60 -7.52 4.85 -1.22
CA CYS A 60 -7.54 5.20 -2.63
C CYS A 60 -6.60 4.31 -3.46
N VAL A 61 -5.42 3.99 -2.90
CA VAL A 61 -4.34 3.30 -3.61
C VAL A 61 -4.51 1.78 -3.62
N ASP A 62 -5.18 1.19 -2.63
CA ASP A 62 -5.29 -0.28 -2.47
C ASP A 62 -5.82 -0.99 -3.72
N LYS A 63 -6.81 -0.40 -4.40
CA LYS A 63 -7.40 -0.91 -5.66
C LYS A 63 -6.39 -0.99 -6.80
N LEU A 64 -5.35 -0.15 -6.80
CA LEU A 64 -4.32 -0.15 -7.85
C LEU A 64 -3.39 -1.37 -7.77
N LEU A 65 -3.27 -2.00 -6.59
CA LEU A 65 -2.41 -3.16 -6.39
C LEU A 65 -2.93 -4.41 -7.13
N SER A 66 -4.23 -4.47 -7.42
CA SER A 66 -4.86 -5.53 -8.23
C SER A 66 -5.04 -5.13 -9.70
N HIS A 67 -4.46 -4.01 -10.14
CA HIS A 67 -4.64 -3.55 -11.51
C HIS A 67 -3.95 -4.47 -12.53
N ARG A 68 -4.49 -4.60 -13.74
CA ARG A 68 -3.93 -5.47 -14.79
C ARG A 68 -2.59 -4.98 -15.34
N ASN A 69 -2.36 -3.67 -15.35
CA ASN A 69 -1.12 -3.08 -15.83
C ASN A 69 -0.04 -3.13 -14.74
N HIS A 70 1.12 -3.69 -15.09
CA HIS A 70 2.28 -3.83 -14.21
C HIS A 70 2.78 -2.49 -13.67
N ASP A 71 2.89 -1.46 -14.51
CA ASP A 71 3.42 -0.15 -14.10
C ASP A 71 2.49 0.56 -13.11
N THR A 72 1.18 0.37 -13.26
CA THR A 72 0.19 0.85 -12.29
C THR A 72 0.39 0.18 -10.93
N ARG A 73 0.56 -1.14 -10.90
CA ARG A 73 0.83 -1.88 -9.66
C ARG A 73 2.15 -1.42 -9.05
N ALA A 74 3.20 -1.25 -9.86
CA ALA A 74 4.52 -0.81 -9.42
C ALA A 74 4.47 0.56 -8.71
N ILE A 75 3.65 1.49 -9.21
CA ILE A 75 3.43 2.79 -8.55
C ILE A 75 2.73 2.61 -7.20
N ALA A 76 1.73 1.73 -7.11
CA ALA A 76 1.04 1.45 -5.85
C ALA A 76 1.96 0.79 -4.81
N TYR A 77 2.82 -0.14 -5.22
CA TYR A 77 3.88 -0.70 -4.35
C TYR A 77 4.88 0.37 -3.92
N THR A 78 5.27 1.28 -4.82
CA THR A 78 6.18 2.39 -4.46
C THR A 78 5.57 3.30 -3.39
N PHE A 79 4.27 3.59 -3.49
CA PHE A 79 3.56 4.33 -2.45
C PHE A 79 3.59 3.60 -1.10
N LEU A 80 3.32 2.29 -1.12
CA LEU A 80 3.30 1.45 0.07
C LEU A 80 4.68 1.37 0.73
N ASP A 81 5.73 1.16 -0.05
CA ASP A 81 7.11 1.12 0.41
C ASP A 81 7.49 2.44 1.08
N VAL A 82 7.15 3.60 0.49
CA VAL A 82 7.40 4.91 1.10
C VAL A 82 6.66 5.07 2.44
N CYS A 83 5.42 4.62 2.53
CA CYS A 83 4.66 4.66 3.78
C CYS A 83 5.33 3.82 4.88
N LEU A 84 5.75 2.60 4.54
CA LEU A 84 6.35 1.68 5.49
C LEU A 84 7.80 2.05 5.85
N GLU A 85 8.56 2.60 4.91
CA GLU A 85 9.96 2.96 5.12
C GLU A 85 10.10 4.26 5.92
N LEU A 86 9.32 5.29 5.58
CA LEU A 86 9.51 6.64 6.14
C LEU A 86 8.49 7.02 7.20
N HIS A 87 7.32 6.36 7.22
CA HIS A 87 6.21 6.71 8.09
C HIS A 87 5.70 5.56 8.95
N TYR A 88 6.49 4.48 9.12
CA TYR A 88 6.08 3.24 9.79
C TYR A 88 5.27 3.46 11.06
N ASP A 89 5.79 4.27 11.99
CA ASP A 89 5.18 4.53 13.31
C ASP A 89 3.82 5.20 13.22
N ARG A 90 3.55 5.87 12.09
CA ARG A 90 2.29 6.54 11.80
C ARG A 90 1.34 5.67 10.99
N VAL A 91 1.80 4.56 10.41
CA VAL A 91 0.93 3.60 9.72
C VAL A 91 0.09 2.86 10.77
N PRO A 92 -1.25 3.06 10.78
CA PRO A 92 -2.11 2.42 11.76
C PRO A 92 -2.01 0.89 11.69
N LEU A 93 -2.18 0.21 12.83
CA LEU A 93 -2.13 -1.25 12.87
C LEU A 93 -3.13 -1.90 11.89
N GLY A 94 -4.35 -1.36 11.78
CA GLY A 94 -5.35 -1.85 10.83
C GLY A 94 -4.88 -1.77 9.37
N MET A 95 -4.19 -0.68 9.00
CA MET A 95 -3.59 -0.54 7.67
C MET A 95 -2.46 -1.54 7.47
N ARG A 96 -1.60 -1.75 8.48
CA ARG A 96 -0.52 -2.76 8.43
C ARG A 96 -1.06 -4.18 8.22
N LEU A 97 -2.15 -4.55 8.90
CA LEU A 97 -2.80 -5.85 8.73
C LEU A 97 -3.43 -6.01 7.34
N ALA A 98 -4.07 -4.96 6.81
CA ALA A 98 -4.62 -4.97 5.45
C ALA A 98 -3.51 -5.11 4.40
N ILE A 99 -2.39 -4.40 4.57
CA ILE A 99 -1.20 -4.54 3.74
C ILE A 99 -0.67 -5.98 3.82
N PHE A 100 -0.53 -6.55 5.02
CA PHE A 100 -0.07 -7.92 5.19
C PHE A 100 -0.95 -8.92 4.42
N GLN A 101 -2.28 -8.82 4.56
CA GLN A 101 -3.21 -9.68 3.85
C GLN A 101 -3.04 -9.56 2.33
N LEU A 102 -2.93 -8.34 1.81
CA LEU A 102 -2.70 -8.11 0.38
C LEU A 102 -1.38 -8.74 -0.08
N LEU A 103 -0.31 -8.58 0.69
CA LEU A 103 0.99 -9.18 0.39
C LEU A 103 0.95 -10.71 0.49
N ALA A 104 0.11 -11.28 1.35
CA ALA A 104 -0.05 -12.71 1.53
C ALA A 104 -0.84 -13.36 0.37
N THR A 105 -1.92 -12.73 -0.09
CA THR A 105 -2.83 -13.30 -1.10
C THR A 105 -2.55 -12.85 -2.53
N GLY A 106 -1.65 -11.88 -2.73
CA GLY A 106 -1.30 -11.40 -4.07
C GLY A 106 -0.71 -12.50 -4.97
N HIS A 107 -0.78 -12.27 -6.28
CA HIS A 107 -0.11 -13.10 -7.28
C HIS A 107 0.82 -12.23 -8.14
N GLY A 108 2.00 -12.74 -8.49
CA GLY A 108 3.04 -11.97 -9.20
C GLY A 108 3.70 -10.89 -8.32
N GLU A 109 4.45 -9.99 -8.97
CA GLU A 109 5.19 -8.90 -8.31
C GLU A 109 6.08 -9.38 -7.15
N PHE A 110 6.72 -10.55 -7.31
CA PHE A 110 7.35 -11.29 -6.21
C PHE A 110 8.38 -10.44 -5.46
N LEU A 111 9.30 -9.81 -6.18
CA LEU A 111 10.31 -8.94 -5.56
C LEU A 111 9.70 -7.75 -4.82
N ARG A 112 8.64 -7.13 -5.38
CA ARG A 112 7.97 -6.00 -4.72
C ARG A 112 7.28 -6.46 -3.44
N ARG A 113 6.56 -7.58 -3.50
CA ARG A 113 5.89 -8.15 -2.33
C ARG A 113 6.89 -8.51 -1.23
N GLN A 114 8.02 -9.11 -1.59
CA GLN A 114 9.09 -9.42 -0.64
C GLN A 114 9.66 -8.14 -0.01
N ASN A 115 9.95 -7.11 -0.81
CA ASN A 115 10.45 -5.83 -0.30
C ASN A 115 9.44 -5.16 0.65
N SER A 116 8.19 -5.05 0.23
CA SER A 116 7.12 -4.49 1.04
C SER A 116 6.88 -5.28 2.32
N LEU A 117 6.95 -6.63 2.27
CA LEU A 117 6.83 -7.48 3.44
C LEU A 117 7.99 -7.23 4.42
N ARG A 118 9.23 -7.15 3.91
CA ARG A 118 10.41 -6.82 4.70
C ARG A 118 10.25 -5.48 5.43
N LEU A 119 9.77 -4.46 4.74
CA LEU A 119 9.49 -3.15 5.33
C LEU A 119 8.36 -3.22 6.38
N LEU A 120 7.29 -3.97 6.08
CA LEU A 120 6.14 -4.13 6.98
C LEU A 120 6.52 -4.79 8.32
N VAL A 121 7.39 -5.80 8.27
CA VAL A 121 7.91 -6.47 9.47
C VAL A 121 9.13 -5.76 10.07
N GLN A 122 9.54 -4.62 9.53
CA GLN A 122 10.75 -3.87 9.90
C GLN A 122 11.97 -4.78 10.01
N ASP A 123 12.26 -5.50 8.93
CA ASP A 123 13.37 -6.47 8.86
C ASP A 123 13.28 -7.55 9.96
N GLY A 124 12.06 -7.95 10.34
CA GLY A 124 11.79 -8.98 11.33
C GLY A 124 11.69 -8.48 12.77
N ARG A 125 11.84 -7.18 13.02
CA ARG A 125 11.69 -6.58 14.36
C ARG A 125 10.24 -6.54 14.83
N THR A 126 9.29 -6.44 13.89
CA THR A 126 7.86 -6.30 14.17
C THR A 126 7.06 -7.40 13.49
N VAL A 127 7.09 -8.60 14.08
CA VAL A 127 6.42 -9.80 13.54
C VAL A 127 5.17 -10.21 14.33
N LEU A 128 5.07 -9.81 15.59
CA LEU A 128 3.99 -10.23 16.50
C LEU A 128 2.59 -10.01 15.91
N PRO A 129 2.27 -8.87 15.24
CA PRO A 129 0.95 -8.68 14.64
C PRO A 129 0.58 -9.68 13.53
N PHE A 130 1.57 -10.32 12.92
CA PHE A 130 1.42 -11.18 11.75
C PHE A 130 1.75 -12.66 12.04
N ALA A 131 2.13 -12.97 13.28
CA ALA A 131 2.77 -14.23 13.66
C ALA A 131 1.96 -15.49 13.28
N LYS A 132 0.63 -15.38 13.27
CA LYS A 132 -0.27 -16.48 12.90
C LYS A 132 0.00 -17.01 11.49
N ASP A 133 0.22 -16.11 10.53
CA ASP A 133 0.22 -16.43 9.11
C ASP A 133 1.60 -16.18 8.45
N LEU A 134 2.49 -15.42 9.11
CA LEU A 134 3.79 -15.01 8.55
C LEU A 134 4.65 -16.20 8.11
N GLY A 135 4.71 -17.27 8.91
CA GLY A 135 5.51 -18.45 8.56
C GLY A 135 5.05 -19.10 7.26
N TRP A 136 3.73 -19.25 7.08
CA TRP A 136 3.15 -19.78 5.85
C TRP A 136 3.45 -18.89 4.64
N VAL A 137 3.28 -17.56 4.80
CA VAL A 137 3.57 -16.60 3.73
C VAL A 137 5.02 -16.66 3.29
N LEU A 138 5.97 -16.75 4.23
CA LEU A 138 7.39 -16.86 3.90
C LEU A 138 7.70 -18.15 3.14
N LEU A 139 7.11 -19.28 3.52
CA LEU A 139 7.27 -20.55 2.80
C LEU A 139 6.72 -20.46 1.37
N THR A 140 5.51 -19.92 1.20
CA THR A 140 4.93 -19.70 -0.14
C THR A 140 5.79 -18.78 -1.00
N LEU A 141 6.36 -17.72 -0.42
CA LEU A 141 7.26 -16.83 -1.14
C LEU A 141 8.55 -17.53 -1.55
N LEU A 142 9.11 -18.43 -0.73
CA LEU A 142 10.29 -19.22 -1.10
C LEU A 142 10.01 -20.19 -2.24
N GLU A 143 8.86 -20.86 -2.22
CA GLU A 143 8.44 -21.79 -3.27
C GLU A 143 8.16 -21.10 -4.61
N THR A 144 7.60 -19.89 -4.56
CA THR A 144 7.16 -19.15 -5.75
C THR A 144 8.18 -18.12 -6.24
N SER A 145 9.25 -17.88 -5.49
CA SER A 145 10.29 -16.93 -5.88
C SER A 145 11.08 -17.47 -7.06
N ASP A 146 10.83 -16.90 -8.24
CA ASP A 146 11.67 -17.09 -9.44
C ASP A 146 12.72 -15.96 -9.53
N ALA A 147 13.31 -15.58 -8.39
CA ALA A 147 14.19 -14.42 -8.27
C ALA A 147 15.42 -14.50 -9.21
N GLN A 148 15.89 -15.71 -9.53
CA GLN A 148 16.96 -15.90 -10.51
C GLN A 148 16.55 -15.44 -11.93
N LYS A 149 15.29 -15.60 -12.30
CA LYS A 149 14.79 -15.20 -13.62
C LYS A 149 14.56 -13.69 -13.70
N GLU A 150 14.03 -13.10 -12.64
CA GLU A 150 13.82 -11.63 -12.54
C GLU A 150 15.14 -10.84 -12.41
N LEU A 151 16.22 -11.43 -11.89
CA LEU A 151 17.56 -10.81 -11.88
C LEU A 151 18.28 -10.85 -13.23
N SER A 152 17.81 -11.69 -14.15
CA SER A 152 18.43 -11.92 -15.46
C SER A 152 17.78 -11.16 -16.62
N SER A 153 16.70 -10.42 -16.34
CA SER A 153 15.93 -9.60 -17.30
C SER A 153 16.14 -8.10 -17.07
#